data_AF-A0A1G2G107-F1
#
_entry.id   AF-A0A1G2G107-F1
#
_cell.length_a   1.000
_cell.length_b   1.000
_cell.length_c   1.000
_cell.angle_alpha   90.00
_cell.angle_beta   90.00
_cell.angle_gamma   90.00
#
_symmetry.space_group_name_H-M   'P 1'
#
loop_
_entity.id
_entity.type
_entity.pdbx_description
1 polymer ?
#
loop_
_entity_poly.entity_id
_entity_poly.type
_entity_poly.pdbx_seq_one_letter_code
_entity_poly.pdbx_strand_id
1 'polypeptide(L)'
;MDIFSAAANFDPIAMIVRFFRLPFWGVLILTLKIIAGIVVVFSVFGIIMAIIRTIPYRDKISARMPDFSADGAVVKRDKIAKADWAQLVSSAASATDENASLVVIRADKIVDNVLKKTGIPGETMGDRISAVAFQLKSINDLWEVHRLRNRIAHDPQTSVTASALGGIIKKYENVLRELDVI
;
A
#
# COMPACT_ATOMS: atom_id res chain seq x y z
N MET A 1 -18.07 10.11 -76.35
CA MET A 1 -16.95 9.94 -75.41
C MET A 1 -17.57 9.50 -74.09
N ASP A 2 -17.60 8.18 -73.86
CA ASP A 2 -18.47 7.56 -72.86
C ASP A 2 -18.02 7.86 -71.43
N ILE A 3 -18.89 8.55 -70.71
CA ILE A 3 -18.85 8.81 -69.27
C ILE A 3 -18.84 7.50 -68.44
N PHE A 4 -19.25 6.39 -69.05
CA PHE A 4 -19.20 5.04 -68.46
C PHE A 4 -17.81 4.39 -68.48
N SER A 5 -16.86 4.87 -69.31
CA SER A 5 -15.50 4.31 -69.35
C SER A 5 -14.60 4.77 -68.19
N ALA A 6 -14.94 5.89 -67.53
CA ALA A 6 -14.19 6.42 -66.40
C ALA A 6 -14.44 5.64 -65.09
N ALA A 7 -15.60 4.98 -64.97
CA ALA A 7 -15.97 4.20 -63.78
C ALA A 7 -15.34 2.79 -63.73
N ALA A 8 -14.80 2.30 -64.86
CA ALA A 8 -14.28 0.92 -64.97
C ALA A 8 -12.91 0.69 -64.30
N ASN A 9 -12.25 1.74 -63.81
CA ASN A 9 -10.90 1.67 -63.20
C ASN A 9 -10.88 2.13 -61.72
N PHE A 10 -12.02 2.19 -61.04
CA PHE A 10 -12.07 2.55 -59.63
C PHE A 10 -11.71 1.34 -58.75
N ASP A 11 -10.46 1.27 -58.30
CA ASP A 11 -10.00 0.29 -57.32
C ASP A 11 -9.94 0.95 -55.91
N PRO A 12 -10.96 0.75 -55.06
CA PRO A 12 -11.00 1.33 -53.72
C PRO A 12 -9.88 0.79 -52.82
N ILE A 13 -9.40 -0.44 -53.05
CA ILE A 13 -8.32 -1.05 -52.25
C ILE A 13 -7.00 -0.34 -52.58
N ALA A 14 -6.71 -0.12 -53.86
CA ALA A 14 -5.51 0.62 -54.27
C ALA A 14 -5.50 2.06 -53.74
N MET A 15 -6.67 2.70 -53.65
CA MET A 15 -6.80 4.05 -53.07
C MET A 15 -6.47 4.06 -51.57
N ILE A 16 -6.98 3.08 -50.81
CA ILE A 16 -6.67 2.92 -49.38
C ILE A 16 -5.18 2.67 -49.18
N VAL A 17 -4.56 1.79 -49.97
CA VAL A 17 -3.13 1.51 -49.89
C VAL A 17 -2.29 2.76 -50.21
N ARG A 18 -2.65 3.53 -51.24
CA ARG A 18 -1.98 4.80 -51.56
C ARG A 18 -2.12 5.82 -50.45
N PHE A 19 -3.29 5.90 -49.81
CA PHE A 19 -3.55 6.80 -48.70
C PHE A 19 -2.61 6.52 -47.50
N PHE A 20 -2.40 5.25 -47.13
CA PHE A 20 -1.47 4.88 -46.07
C PHE A 20 0.01 4.98 -46.46
N ARG A 21 0.34 5.04 -47.76
CA ARG A 21 1.71 5.29 -48.26
C ARG A 21 2.08 6.77 -48.32
N LEU A 22 1.15 7.68 -48.01
CA LEU A 22 1.46 9.10 -47.99
C LEU A 22 2.52 9.41 -46.91
N PRO A 23 3.46 10.33 -47.19
CA PRO A 23 4.54 10.69 -46.25
C PRO A 23 4.01 11.25 -44.93
N PHE A 24 2.78 11.77 -44.92
CA PHE A 24 2.05 12.20 -43.73
C PHE A 24 2.09 11.15 -42.60
N TRP A 25 1.80 9.88 -42.93
CA TRP A 25 1.77 8.81 -41.93
C TRP A 25 3.16 8.50 -41.35
N GLY A 26 4.20 8.58 -42.18
CA GLY A 26 5.58 8.42 -41.74
C GLY A 26 6.00 9.52 -40.76
N VAL A 27 5.69 10.78 -41.10
CA VAL A 27 5.96 11.94 -40.23
C VAL A 27 5.15 11.86 -38.95
N LEU A 28 3.86 11.49 -39.03
CA LEU A 28 2.99 11.34 -37.86
C LEU A 28 3.48 10.25 -36.90
N ILE A 29 3.89 9.08 -37.43
CA ILE A 29 4.44 8.01 -36.59
C ILE A 29 5.77 8.43 -35.97
N LEU A 30 6.62 9.14 -36.71
CA LEU A 30 7.91 9.63 -36.21
C LEU A 30 7.72 10.64 -35.07
N THR A 31 6.81 11.61 -35.21
CA THR A 31 6.54 12.61 -34.17
C THR A 31 5.98 11.98 -32.91
N LEU A 32 5.04 11.03 -33.04
CA LEU A 32 4.49 10.29 -31.89
C LEU A 32 5.58 9.51 -31.13
N LYS A 33 6.52 8.88 -31.85
CA LYS A 33 7.66 8.16 -31.22
C LYS A 33 8.57 9.10 -30.44
N ILE A 34 8.85 10.29 -30.97
CA ILE A 34 9.67 11.29 -30.28
C ILE A 34 8.99 11.76 -28.99
N ILE A 35 7.69 12.08 -29.05
CA ILE A 35 6.91 12.49 -27.88
C ILE A 35 6.90 11.37 -26.81
N ALA A 36 6.63 10.13 -27.21
CA ALA A 36 6.64 8.99 -26.30
C ALA A 36 8.02 8.80 -25.64
N GLY A 37 9.10 8.92 -26.41
CA GLY A 37 10.47 8.86 -25.88
C GLY A 37 10.74 9.93 -24.83
N ILE A 38 10.32 11.17 -25.09
CA ILE A 38 10.44 12.28 -24.14
C ILE A 38 9.68 11.98 -22.84
N VAL A 39 8.43 11.51 -22.94
CA VAL A 39 7.60 11.17 -21.76
C VAL A 39 8.26 10.10 -20.90
N VAL A 40 8.86 9.07 -21.50
CA VAL A 40 9.57 8.02 -20.77
C VAL A 40 10.78 8.58 -20.04
N VAL A 41 11.59 9.42 -20.69
CA VAL A 41 12.78 10.04 -20.07
C VAL A 41 12.38 10.89 -18.86
N PHE A 42 11.35 11.74 -18.99
CA PHE A 42 10.85 12.55 -17.88
C PHE A 42 10.28 11.70 -16.73
N SER A 43 9.58 10.61 -17.05
CA SER A 43 9.04 9.70 -16.06
C SER A 43 10.14 9.01 -15.26
N VAL A 44 11.18 8.50 -15.95
CA VAL A 44 12.34 7.86 -15.30
C VAL A 44 13.10 8.87 -14.44
N PHE A 45 13.33 10.09 -14.94
CA PHE A 45 13.97 11.15 -14.17
C PHE A 45 13.17 11.49 -12.90
N GLY A 46 11.84 11.59 -13.01
CA GLY A 46 10.96 11.83 -11.86
C GLY A 46 11.04 10.72 -10.81
N ILE A 47 11.05 9.45 -11.25
CA ILE A 47 11.21 8.29 -10.35
C ILE A 47 12.57 8.31 -9.66
N ILE A 48 13.66 8.55 -10.40
CA ILE A 48 15.01 8.65 -9.83
C ILE A 48 15.08 9.77 -8.79
N MET A 49 14.51 10.94 -9.08
CA MET A 49 14.49 12.07 -8.15
C MET A 49 13.67 11.75 -6.89
N ALA A 50 12.53 11.07 -7.03
CA ALA A 50 11.72 10.62 -5.91
C ALA A 50 12.48 9.62 -5.03
N ILE A 51 13.22 8.67 -5.62
CA ILE A 51 14.06 7.70 -4.89
C ILE A 51 15.19 8.41 -4.13
N ILE A 52 15.94 9.30 -4.79
CA ILE A 52 17.04 10.05 -4.15
C ILE A 52 16.52 10.92 -3.00
N ARG A 53 15.31 11.49 -3.11
CA ARG A 53 14.69 12.28 -2.05
C ARG A 53 14.19 11.45 -0.86
N THR A 54 13.76 10.21 -1.08
CA THR A 54 13.18 9.34 -0.04
C THR A 54 14.22 8.53 0.73
N ILE A 55 15.34 8.15 0.12
CA ILE A 55 16.44 7.41 0.77
C ILE A 55 17.00 8.12 2.03
N PRO A 56 17.38 9.41 2.01
CA PRO A 56 17.95 10.07 3.18
C PRO A 56 16.93 10.36 4.29
N TYR A 57 15.63 10.27 3.99
CA TYR A 57 14.59 10.29 5.02
C TYR A 57 14.59 8.96 5.79
N ARG A 58 14.74 7.83 5.10
CA ARG A 58 14.81 6.49 5.71
C ARG A 58 16.00 6.33 6.67
N ASP A 59 17.19 6.78 6.28
CA ASP A 59 18.40 6.64 7.10
C ASP A 59 18.44 7.61 8.29
N LYS A 60 17.88 8.82 8.13
CA LYS A 60 17.71 9.75 9.25
C LYS A 60 16.68 9.27 10.27
N ILE A 61 15.79 8.36 9.90
CA ILE A 61 14.85 7.79 10.87
C ILE A 61 15.38 6.52 11.50
N SER A 62 16.12 5.65 10.80
CA SER A 62 16.78 4.51 11.46
C SER A 62 17.78 4.95 12.53
N ALA A 63 18.53 6.03 12.30
CA ALA A 63 19.44 6.63 13.28
C ALA A 63 18.73 7.38 14.43
N ARG A 64 17.41 7.53 14.35
CA ARG A 64 16.57 8.23 15.34
C ARG A 64 15.47 7.34 15.91
N MET A 65 15.48 6.04 15.56
CA MET A 65 14.61 5.05 16.19
C MET A 65 14.98 5.04 17.67
N PRO A 66 14.07 5.48 18.56
CA PRO A 66 14.34 5.36 19.97
C PRO A 66 14.53 3.88 20.28
N ASP A 67 15.57 3.59 21.06
CA ASP A 67 15.60 2.34 21.80
C ASP A 67 14.26 2.24 22.54
N PHE A 68 13.53 1.14 22.33
CA PHE A 68 12.24 0.92 22.99
C PHE A 68 12.37 0.96 24.51
N SER A 69 13.61 0.90 25.03
CA SER A 69 13.97 1.03 26.45
C SER A 69 14.27 2.46 26.93
N ALA A 70 13.94 3.53 26.17
CA ALA A 70 14.10 4.90 26.66
C ALA A 70 13.00 5.29 27.68
N ASP A 71 13.29 5.03 28.95
CA ASP A 71 12.40 4.96 30.13
C ASP A 71 11.36 6.07 30.37
N GLY A 72 11.51 7.27 29.82
CA GLY A 72 10.64 8.41 30.16
C GLY A 72 9.36 8.53 29.31
N ALA A 73 9.47 8.26 28.01
CA ALA A 73 8.38 8.46 27.05
C ALA A 73 7.63 7.15 26.74
N VAL A 74 8.30 6.01 26.94
CA VAL A 74 7.77 4.66 26.81
C VAL A 74 6.68 4.42 27.87
N VAL A 75 6.98 4.69 29.15
CA VAL A 75 6.06 4.48 30.28
C VAL A 75 4.69 5.17 30.14
N LYS A 76 4.61 6.37 29.56
CA LYS A 76 3.31 7.04 29.30
C LYS A 76 2.54 6.41 28.13
N ARG A 77 3.26 5.91 27.11
CA ARG A 77 2.66 5.26 25.94
C ARG A 77 2.15 3.87 26.30
N ASP A 78 2.89 3.13 27.14
CA ASP A 78 2.51 1.79 27.63
C ASP A 78 1.19 1.84 28.38
N LYS A 79 1.01 2.81 29.29
CA LYS A 79 -0.24 2.95 30.04
C LYS A 79 -1.46 3.15 29.13
N ILE A 80 -1.31 3.91 28.04
CA ILE A 80 -2.41 4.15 27.09
C ILE A 80 -2.66 2.90 26.24
N ALA A 81 -1.58 2.29 25.70
CA ALA A 81 -1.68 1.08 24.90
C ALA A 81 -2.33 -0.07 25.69
N LYS A 82 -1.91 -0.25 26.95
CA LYS A 82 -2.45 -1.27 27.85
C LYS A 82 -3.92 -1.08 28.19
N ALA A 83 -4.36 0.17 28.43
CA ALA A 83 -5.76 0.46 28.70
C ALA A 83 -6.64 0.20 27.46
N ASP A 84 -6.24 0.73 26.30
CA ASP A 84 -6.95 0.55 25.03
C ASP A 84 -7.01 -0.95 24.65
N TRP A 85 -5.89 -1.66 24.85
CA TRP A 85 -5.80 -3.08 24.57
C TRP A 85 -6.69 -3.92 25.49
N ALA A 86 -6.67 -3.66 26.81
CA ALA A 86 -7.53 -4.36 27.76
C ALA A 86 -9.02 -4.17 27.43
N GLN A 87 -9.42 -2.95 27.06
CA GLN A 87 -10.80 -2.68 26.63
C GLN A 87 -11.14 -3.44 25.35
N LEU A 88 -10.22 -3.51 24.39
CA LEU A 88 -10.41 -4.27 23.16
C LEU A 88 -10.55 -5.77 23.42
N VAL A 89 -9.71 -6.34 24.28
CA VAL A 89 -9.79 -7.78 24.64
C VAL A 89 -11.13 -8.08 25.32
N SER A 90 -11.60 -7.22 26.22
CA SER A 90 -12.94 -7.37 26.81
C SER A 90 -14.04 -7.31 25.75
N SER A 91 -13.92 -6.42 24.76
CA SER A 91 -14.89 -6.30 23.66
C SER A 91 -14.84 -7.50 22.72
N ALA A 92 -13.65 -8.07 22.50
CA ALA A 92 -13.43 -9.25 21.67
C ALA A 92 -14.05 -10.50 22.30
N ALA A 93 -14.04 -10.61 23.63
CA ALA A 93 -14.63 -11.74 24.35
C ALA A 93 -16.15 -11.85 24.19
N SER A 94 -16.84 -10.72 24.01
CA SER A 94 -18.29 -10.65 23.77
C SER A 94 -18.62 -10.29 22.31
N ALA A 95 -17.67 -10.46 21.39
CA ALA A 95 -17.86 -10.16 19.99
C ALA A 95 -18.80 -11.18 19.32
N THR A 96 -19.57 -10.70 18.36
CA THR A 96 -20.41 -11.49 17.46
C THR A 96 -19.82 -11.42 16.05
N ASP A 97 -20.29 -12.26 15.14
CA ASP A 97 -19.81 -12.27 13.75
C ASP A 97 -20.03 -10.90 13.07
N GLU A 98 -21.10 -10.17 13.45
CA GLU A 98 -21.38 -8.84 12.89
C GLU A 98 -20.35 -7.78 13.29
N ASN A 99 -19.72 -7.91 14.46
CA ASN A 99 -18.80 -6.91 15.00
C ASN A 99 -17.34 -7.35 15.04
N ALA A 100 -17.04 -8.62 14.80
CA ALA A 100 -15.68 -9.16 14.84
C ALA A 100 -14.72 -8.44 13.87
N SER A 101 -15.18 -8.10 12.66
CA SER A 101 -14.40 -7.30 11.70
C SER A 101 -14.02 -5.92 12.25
N LEU A 102 -14.92 -5.25 12.99
CA LEU A 102 -14.63 -3.96 13.63
C LEU A 102 -13.60 -4.11 14.74
N VAL A 103 -13.64 -5.21 15.50
CA VAL A 103 -12.64 -5.51 16.53
C VAL A 103 -11.25 -5.69 15.89
N VAL A 104 -11.15 -6.38 14.75
CA VAL A 104 -9.89 -6.52 14.00
C VAL A 104 -9.35 -5.16 13.53
N ILE A 105 -10.21 -4.30 12.97
CA ILE A 105 -9.84 -2.95 12.55
C ILE A 105 -9.31 -2.13 13.74
N ARG A 106 -9.97 -2.25 14.89
CA ARG A 106 -9.57 -1.54 16.11
C ARG A 106 -8.23 -2.06 16.65
N ALA A 107 -7.98 -3.36 16.61
CA ALA A 107 -6.72 -3.96 17.05
C ALA A 107 -5.55 -3.48 16.18
N ASP A 108 -5.73 -3.53 14.86
CA ASP A 108 -4.75 -2.99 13.90
C ASP A 108 -4.46 -1.50 14.17
N LYS A 109 -5.50 -0.72 14.49
CA LYS A 109 -5.35 0.70 14.82
C LYS A 109 -4.57 0.95 16.10
N ILE A 110 -4.76 0.12 17.14
CA ILE A 110 -4.00 0.21 18.39
C ILE A 110 -2.52 -0.05 18.10
N VAL A 111 -2.20 -1.13 17.38
CA VAL A 111 -0.81 -1.44 17.01
C VAL A 111 -0.21 -0.32 16.17
N ASP A 112 -0.92 0.18 15.15
CA ASP A 112 -0.47 1.33 14.35
C ASP A 112 -0.14 2.56 15.21
N ASN A 113 -1.00 2.87 16.17
CA ASN A 113 -0.80 3.99 17.09
C ASN A 113 0.41 3.76 18.02
N VAL A 114 0.65 2.53 18.48
CA VAL A 114 1.83 2.16 19.25
C VAL A 114 3.10 2.36 18.41
N LEU A 115 3.12 1.85 17.18
CA LEU A 115 4.25 2.01 16.26
C LEU A 115 4.53 3.51 15.97
N LYS A 116 3.48 4.31 15.79
CA LYS A 116 3.62 5.78 15.62
C LYS A 116 4.19 6.45 16.86
N LYS A 117 3.64 6.15 18.04
CA LYS A 117 4.03 6.77 19.30
C LYS A 117 5.45 6.37 19.71
N THR A 118 5.89 5.17 19.35
CA THR A 118 7.29 4.71 19.51
C THR A 118 8.24 5.35 18.50
N GLY A 119 7.76 6.23 17.60
CA GLY A 119 8.63 6.98 16.69
C GLY A 119 9.06 6.19 15.45
N ILE A 120 8.40 5.07 15.15
CA ILE A 120 8.70 4.28 13.97
C ILE A 120 8.27 5.06 12.71
N PRO A 121 9.17 5.24 11.73
CA PRO A 121 8.88 5.96 10.50
C PRO A 121 7.88 5.24 9.62
N GLY A 122 7.17 6.03 8.83
CA GLY A 122 6.35 5.54 7.73
C GLY A 122 5.11 6.40 7.58
N GLU A 123 4.63 6.57 6.35
CA GLU A 123 3.36 7.26 6.10
C GLU A 123 2.21 6.28 6.41
N THR A 124 2.33 5.07 5.88
CA THR A 124 1.35 4.00 6.06
C THR A 124 1.74 3.05 7.17
N MET A 125 0.79 2.21 7.59
CA MET A 125 1.07 1.14 8.55
C MET A 125 2.03 0.10 7.94
N GLY A 126 1.90 -0.21 6.65
CA GLY A 126 2.82 -1.12 5.96
C GLY A 126 4.27 -0.62 5.97
N ASP A 127 4.47 0.69 5.84
CA ASP A 127 5.82 1.28 5.95
C ASP A 127 6.40 1.09 7.35
N ARG A 128 5.58 1.31 8.39
CA ARG A 128 5.98 1.12 9.79
C ARG A 128 6.28 -0.35 10.10
N ILE A 129 5.47 -1.29 9.60
CA ILE A 129 5.73 -2.73 9.73
C ILE A 129 7.05 -3.08 9.05
N SER A 130 7.30 -2.56 7.86
CA SER A 130 8.57 -2.78 7.13
C SER A 130 9.78 -2.23 7.88
N ALA A 131 9.63 -1.08 8.53
CA ALA A 131 10.70 -0.44 9.29
C ALA A 131 11.11 -1.23 10.55
N VAL A 132 10.16 -1.91 11.20
CA VAL A 132 10.38 -2.70 12.43
C VAL A 132 10.66 -4.18 12.16
N ALA A 133 10.78 -4.58 10.89
CA ALA A 133 10.78 -5.99 10.48
C ALA A 133 11.90 -6.84 11.09
N PHE A 134 13.05 -6.23 11.37
CA PHE A 134 14.21 -6.91 11.95
C PHE A 134 14.19 -6.93 13.49
N GLN A 135 13.25 -6.23 14.12
CA GLN A 135 13.16 -6.07 15.58
C GLN A 135 12.09 -6.98 16.21
N LEU A 136 11.13 -7.46 15.42
CA LEU A 136 10.03 -8.30 15.89
C LEU A 136 10.15 -9.73 15.36
N LYS A 137 10.04 -10.72 16.27
CA LYS A 137 9.90 -12.13 15.90
C LYS A 137 8.50 -12.40 15.33
N SER A 138 7.49 -11.69 15.84
CA SER A 138 6.10 -11.78 15.38
C SER A 138 5.80 -10.97 14.11
N ILE A 139 6.81 -10.58 13.33
CA ILE A 139 6.62 -9.71 12.15
C ILE A 139 5.71 -10.34 11.08
N ASN A 140 5.82 -11.65 10.88
CA ASN A 140 5.00 -12.37 9.89
C ASN A 140 3.53 -12.40 10.31
N ASP A 141 3.28 -12.62 11.61
CA ASP A 141 1.94 -12.58 12.18
C ASP A 141 1.32 -11.18 11.97
N LEU A 142 2.09 -10.12 12.24
CA LEU A 142 1.66 -8.74 12.05
C LEU A 142 1.28 -8.45 10.59
N TRP A 143 2.09 -8.89 9.64
CA TRP A 143 1.77 -8.76 8.22
C TRP A 143 0.50 -9.51 7.83
N GLU A 144 0.31 -10.72 8.34
CA GLU A 144 -0.86 -11.53 8.03
C GLU A 144 -2.15 -10.85 8.49
N VAL A 145 -2.21 -10.41 9.75
CA VAL A 145 -3.40 -9.78 10.32
C VAL A 145 -3.63 -8.38 9.75
N HIS A 146 -2.58 -7.64 9.42
CA HIS A 146 -2.69 -6.35 8.74
C HIS A 146 -3.28 -6.51 7.32
N ARG A 147 -2.85 -7.52 6.57
CA ARG A 147 -3.44 -7.84 5.25
C ARG A 147 -4.90 -8.25 5.37
N LEU A 148 -5.25 -9.02 6.40
CA LEU A 148 -6.65 -9.35 6.70
C LEU A 148 -7.47 -8.07 6.94
N ARG A 149 -6.98 -7.14 7.77
CA ARG A 149 -7.62 -5.85 7.98
C ARG A 149 -7.80 -5.08 6.67
N ASN A 150 -6.78 -5.06 5.81
CA ASN A 150 -6.88 -4.39 4.51
C ASN A 150 -7.95 -5.01 3.62
N ARG A 151 -8.09 -6.34 3.60
CA ARG A 151 -9.17 -7.01 2.87
C ARG A 151 -10.55 -6.60 3.41
N ILE A 152 -10.74 -6.61 4.73
CA ILE A 152 -11.99 -6.15 5.36
C ILE A 152 -12.35 -4.73 4.93
N ALA A 153 -11.37 -3.83 4.81
CA ALA A 153 -11.61 -2.44 4.43
C ALA A 153 -11.94 -2.24 2.94
N HIS A 154 -11.45 -3.12 2.06
CA HIS A 154 -11.61 -2.99 0.61
C HIS A 154 -12.71 -3.86 0.03
N ASP A 155 -13.00 -5.00 0.65
CA ASP A 155 -13.98 -5.98 0.20
C ASP A 155 -15.10 -6.13 1.25
N PRO A 156 -16.32 -5.62 0.96
CA PRO A 156 -17.48 -5.76 1.85
C PRO A 156 -17.90 -7.21 2.13
N GLN A 157 -17.49 -8.17 1.30
CA GLN A 157 -17.78 -9.60 1.50
C GLN A 157 -16.80 -10.28 2.46
N THR A 158 -15.66 -9.63 2.75
CA THR A 158 -14.70 -10.16 3.72
C THR A 158 -15.22 -9.92 5.14
N SER A 159 -15.66 -11.00 5.80
CA SER A 159 -16.05 -11.00 7.21
C SER A 159 -15.13 -11.88 8.05
N VAL A 160 -15.09 -11.59 9.36
CA VAL A 160 -14.38 -12.39 10.36
C VAL A 160 -15.42 -12.99 11.29
N THR A 161 -15.28 -14.27 11.61
CA THR A 161 -16.14 -14.91 12.61
C THR A 161 -15.61 -14.64 14.02
N ALA A 162 -16.50 -14.62 15.01
CA ALA A 162 -16.15 -14.52 16.42
C ALA A 162 -15.20 -15.66 16.84
N SER A 163 -15.36 -16.86 16.27
CA SER A 163 -14.47 -18.01 16.52
C SER A 163 -13.03 -17.77 16.03
N ALA A 164 -12.84 -17.08 14.92
CA ALA A 164 -11.51 -16.75 14.38
C ALA A 164 -10.84 -15.59 15.14
N LEU A 165 -11.64 -14.74 15.80
CA LEU A 165 -11.19 -13.50 16.41
C LEU A 165 -10.11 -13.72 17.47
N GLY A 166 -10.25 -14.75 18.32
CA GLY A 166 -9.27 -15.05 19.36
C GLY A 166 -7.86 -15.30 18.82
N GLY A 167 -7.74 -16.02 17.70
CA GLY A 167 -6.46 -16.25 17.04
C GLY A 167 -5.85 -14.97 16.44
N ILE A 168 -6.70 -14.12 15.84
CA ILE A 168 -6.27 -12.85 15.25
C ILE A 168 -5.79 -11.87 16.34
N ILE A 169 -6.54 -11.75 17.43
CA ILE A 169 -6.17 -10.87 18.55
C ILE A 169 -4.87 -11.32 19.20
N LYS A 170 -4.66 -12.62 19.37
CA LYS A 170 -3.40 -13.16 19.91
C LYS A 170 -2.17 -12.77 19.08
N LYS A 171 -2.30 -12.73 17.75
CA LYS A 171 -1.21 -12.28 16.86
C LYS A 171 -0.83 -10.82 17.09
N TYR A 172 -1.82 -9.94 17.20
CA TYR A 172 -1.58 -8.55 17.59
C TYR A 172 -1.03 -8.41 19.02
N GLU A 173 -1.51 -9.24 19.95
CA GLU A 173 -1.03 -9.26 21.34
C GLU A 173 0.46 -9.58 21.43
N ASN A 174 0.92 -10.60 20.69
CA ASN A 174 2.33 -10.99 20.66
C ASN A 174 3.22 -9.81 20.23
N VAL A 175 2.80 -9.05 19.22
CA VAL A 175 3.52 -7.84 18.77
C VAL A 175 3.62 -6.81 19.90
N LEU A 176 2.51 -6.53 20.58
CA LEU A 176 2.49 -5.55 21.67
C LEU A 176 3.33 -6.00 22.88
N ARG A 177 3.39 -7.31 23.15
CA ARG A 177 4.26 -7.89 24.18
C ARG A 177 5.74 -7.78 23.80
N GLU A 178 6.09 -8.04 22.55
CA GLU A 178 7.48 -7.89 22.06
C GLU A 178 7.95 -6.43 22.10
N LEU A 179 7.01 -5.47 21.96
CA LEU A 179 7.27 -4.04 22.12
C LEU A 179 7.26 -3.57 23.59
N ASP A 180 7.02 -4.47 24.55
CA ASP A 180 6.93 -4.21 26.00
C ASP A 180 5.90 -3.13 26.40
N VAL A 181 4.80 -3.00 25.65
CA VAL A 181 3.77 -1.97 25.89
C VAL A 181 2.52 -2.48 26.61
N ILE A 182 2.41 -3.80 26.88
CA ILE A 182 1.26 -4.43 27.58
C ILE A 182 1.65 -5.46 28.63
#